data_AF-A0A3D0STW9-F1
#
_entry.id   AF-A0A3D0STW9-F1
#
_cell.length_a   1.000
_cell.length_b   1.000
_cell.length_c   1.000
_cell.angle_alpha   90.00
_cell.angle_beta   90.00
_cell.angle_gamma   90.00
#
_symmetry.space_group_name_H-M   'P 1'
#
loop_
_entity.id
_entity.type
_entity.pdbx_description
1 polymer ?
#
loop_
_entity_poly.entity_id
_entity_poly.type
_entity_poly.pdbx_seq_one_letter_code
_entity_poly.pdbx_strand_id
1 'polypeptide(L)'
;MKDPFMGVAHGVTGRAGVSEASKANPGRAMRTAIDASSTEFETFKEAVFVRGEIGIQSSGHVNAPGVDFVTAARRTDGQMEIILNDATINGNKKMKTVPPPKWIDEAEVAINRLNIGDTVLEEEIKDALKAKRFRIRTLRVTTSPTGITVVGW
;
A
#
# COMPACT_ATOMS: atom_id res chain seq x y z
N MET A 1 20.73 18.67 -60.02
CA MET A 1 20.06 19.37 -58.90
C MET A 1 18.62 18.90 -58.86
N LYS A 2 18.17 18.38 -57.71
CA LYS A 2 16.80 17.94 -57.32
C LYS A 2 16.32 16.53 -57.73
N ASP A 3 16.57 15.62 -56.80
CA ASP A 3 15.67 14.64 -56.15
C ASP A 3 14.72 13.75 -56.97
N PRO A 4 14.87 12.40 -56.88
CA PRO A 4 13.84 11.43 -57.18
C PRO A 4 13.02 11.12 -55.92
N PHE A 5 11.69 10.99 -56.05
CA PHE A 5 10.80 10.05 -55.34
C PHE A 5 9.36 10.59 -55.41
N MET A 6 8.69 10.21 -56.50
CA MET A 6 7.24 10.21 -56.60
C MET A 6 6.70 9.10 -55.70
N GLY A 7 5.80 9.47 -54.79
CA GLY A 7 5.18 8.57 -53.83
C GLY A 7 4.33 7.50 -54.49
N VAL A 8 4.55 6.25 -54.07
CA VAL A 8 3.59 5.16 -54.24
C VAL A 8 3.04 4.85 -52.85
N ALA A 9 1.76 5.19 -52.66
CA ALA A 9 1.01 4.85 -51.46
C ALA A 9 0.74 3.35 -51.44
N HIS A 10 1.50 2.60 -50.62
CA HIS A 10 1.09 1.27 -50.17
C HIS A 10 0.38 1.41 -48.83
N GLY A 11 -0.93 1.21 -48.87
CA GLY A 11 -1.78 1.17 -47.69
C GLY A 11 -1.34 0.07 -46.74
N VAL A 12 -0.89 0.48 -45.55
CA VAL A 12 -0.88 -0.39 -44.38
C VAL A 12 -2.16 -0.08 -43.61
N THR A 13 -3.17 -0.91 -43.80
CA THR A 13 -4.33 -1.03 -42.91
C THR A 13 -3.87 -1.62 -41.56
N GLY A 14 -3.08 -0.85 -40.82
CA GLY A 14 -2.77 -1.11 -39.43
C GLY A 14 -3.94 -0.65 -38.58
N ARG A 15 -4.91 -1.54 -38.34
CA ARG A 15 -5.92 -1.38 -37.30
C ARG A 15 -5.21 -1.52 -35.94
N ALA A 16 -4.44 -0.50 -35.57
CA ALA A 16 -3.89 -0.37 -34.24
C ALA A 16 -5.07 -0.04 -33.31
N GLY A 17 -5.55 -1.08 -32.63
CA GLY A 17 -6.41 -0.91 -31.47
C GLY A 17 -5.71 0.06 -30.52
N VAL A 18 -6.25 1.27 -30.43
CA VAL A 18 -5.88 2.20 -29.38
C VAL A 18 -6.41 1.59 -28.10
N SER A 19 -5.54 0.89 -27.38
CA SER A 19 -5.80 0.34 -26.06
C SER A 19 -6.45 1.43 -25.21
N GLU A 20 -7.64 1.15 -24.66
CA GLU A 20 -8.44 2.08 -23.85
C GLU A 20 -7.70 2.67 -22.64
N ALA A 21 -6.51 2.16 -22.31
CA ALA A 21 -5.59 2.70 -21.31
C ALA A 21 -5.11 4.14 -21.60
N SER A 22 -5.17 4.63 -22.84
CA SER A 22 -4.73 6.00 -23.19
C SER A 22 -5.75 7.11 -22.84
N LYS A 23 -6.89 6.77 -22.23
CA LYS A 23 -7.89 7.75 -21.74
C LYS A 23 -7.77 8.07 -20.25
N ALA A 24 -6.82 7.47 -19.52
CA ALA A 24 -6.53 7.87 -18.15
C ALA A 24 -5.71 9.17 -18.17
N ASN A 25 -6.31 10.29 -17.75
CA ASN A 25 -5.63 11.59 -17.65
C ASN A 25 -4.33 11.43 -16.83
N PRO A 26 -3.14 11.49 -17.47
CA PRO A 26 -1.88 11.10 -16.81
C PRO A 26 -1.56 12.01 -15.62
N GLY A 27 -1.96 13.29 -15.67
CA GLY A 27 -1.81 14.21 -14.55
C GLY A 27 -2.68 13.86 -13.34
N ARG A 28 -3.88 13.30 -13.57
CA ARG A 28 -4.74 12.80 -12.49
C ARG A 28 -4.19 11.52 -11.88
N ALA A 29 -3.69 10.60 -12.70
CA ALA A 29 -3.06 9.36 -12.24
C ALA A 29 -1.78 9.64 -11.41
N MET A 30 -0.94 10.57 -11.86
CA MET A 30 0.25 11.01 -11.11
C MET A 30 -0.11 11.63 -9.76
N ARG A 31 -1.11 12.52 -9.70
CA ARG A 31 -1.55 13.11 -8.42
C ARG A 31 -2.11 12.06 -7.47
N THR A 32 -2.98 11.17 -7.95
CA THR A 32 -3.48 10.05 -7.14
C THR A 32 -2.34 9.18 -6.61
N ALA A 33 -1.31 8.94 -7.41
CA ALA A 33 -0.16 8.13 -6.98
C ALA A 33 0.69 8.84 -5.91
N ILE A 34 0.92 10.14 -6.05
CA ILE A 34 1.66 10.96 -5.07
C ILE A 34 0.87 11.07 -3.77
N ASP A 35 -0.44 11.32 -3.86
CA ASP A 35 -1.33 11.44 -2.71
C ASP A 35 -1.42 10.12 -1.94
N ALA A 36 -1.55 8.99 -2.64
CA ALA A 36 -1.55 7.67 -2.01
C ALA A 36 -0.20 7.35 -1.35
N SER A 37 0.95 7.73 -1.95
CA SER A 37 2.28 7.45 -1.37
C SER A 37 2.43 8.19 -0.05
N SER A 38 2.03 9.45 -0.06
CA SER A 38 2.09 10.33 1.09
C SER A 38 1.10 9.87 2.17
N THR A 39 -0.07 9.36 1.77
CA THR A 39 -1.07 8.77 2.67
C THR A 39 -0.52 7.55 3.42
N GLU A 40 0.06 6.58 2.71
CA GLU A 40 0.64 5.37 3.30
C GLU A 40 1.78 5.71 4.26
N PHE A 41 2.62 6.68 3.91
CA PHE A 41 3.75 7.08 4.75
C PHE A 41 3.31 7.82 6.02
N GLU A 42 2.37 8.77 5.91
CA GLU A 42 1.88 9.51 7.08
C GLU A 42 1.09 8.59 8.03
N THR A 43 0.32 7.64 7.50
CA THR A 43 -0.37 6.64 8.33
C THR A 43 0.57 5.66 9.00
N PHE A 44 1.68 5.28 8.35
CA PHE A 44 2.74 4.50 8.98
C PHE A 44 3.41 5.25 10.13
N LYS A 45 3.76 6.53 9.95
CA LYS A 45 4.33 7.36 11.02
C LYS A 45 3.40 7.48 12.21
N GLU A 46 2.12 7.73 11.96
CA GLU A 46 1.10 7.83 13.01
C GLU A 46 1.04 6.53 13.82
N ALA A 47 1.02 5.38 13.13
CA ALA A 47 1.01 4.06 13.78
C ALA A 47 2.26 3.85 14.65
N VAL A 48 3.46 4.12 14.14
CA VAL A 48 4.71 3.83 14.85
C VAL A 48 5.02 4.88 15.92
N PHE A 49 5.03 6.15 15.56
CA PHE A 49 5.54 7.23 16.42
C PHE A 49 4.49 7.80 17.37
N VAL A 50 3.21 7.79 17.00
CA VAL A 50 2.15 8.35 17.86
C VAL A 50 1.51 7.24 18.70
N ARG A 51 1.28 6.06 18.13
CA ARG A 51 0.67 4.93 18.86
C ARG A 51 1.67 3.98 19.50
N GLY A 52 2.97 4.12 19.22
CA GLY A 52 4.00 3.25 19.76
C GLY A 52 3.98 1.84 19.20
N GLU A 53 3.46 1.65 17.98
CA GLU A 53 3.49 0.35 17.32
C GLU A 53 4.89 0.02 16.79
N ILE A 54 5.15 -1.27 16.63
CA ILE A 54 6.40 -1.78 16.08
C ILE A 54 6.25 -1.86 14.56
N GLY A 55 7.06 -1.11 13.82
CA GLY A 55 7.11 -1.18 12.37
C GLY A 55 7.75 -2.49 11.89
N ILE A 56 7.01 -3.31 11.15
CA ILE A 56 7.52 -4.58 10.57
C ILE A 56 7.86 -4.40 9.09
N GLN A 57 6.93 -3.83 8.33
CA GLN A 57 7.10 -3.48 6.92
C GLN A 57 6.54 -2.09 6.68
N SER A 58 7.37 -1.18 6.19
CA SER A 58 6.94 0.16 5.77
C SER A 58 6.18 0.13 4.44
N SER A 59 5.50 1.24 4.14
CA SER A 59 4.78 1.46 2.87
C SER A 59 5.61 1.05 1.65
N GLY A 60 5.10 0.09 0.89
CA GLY A 60 5.87 -0.73 -0.03
C GLY A 60 5.56 -0.55 -1.51
N HIS A 61 5.13 0.64 -1.94
CA HIS A 61 4.75 1.07 -3.31
C HIS A 61 3.24 1.27 -3.48
N VAL A 62 2.90 2.45 -3.99
CA VAL A 62 1.54 2.83 -4.32
C VAL A 62 0.97 2.03 -5.48
N ASN A 63 -0.31 1.67 -5.35
CA ASN A 63 -1.08 0.90 -6.34
C ASN A 63 -0.60 -0.55 -6.54
N ALA A 64 0.30 -1.06 -5.70
CA ALA A 64 0.58 -2.49 -5.67
C ALA A 64 -0.58 -3.22 -4.95
N PRO A 65 -1.14 -4.30 -5.52
CA PRO A 65 -2.11 -5.11 -4.80
C PRO A 65 -1.39 -5.81 -3.63
N GLY A 66 -1.72 -5.43 -2.39
CA GLY A 66 -1.06 -5.95 -1.20
C GLY A 66 -1.58 -5.27 0.07
N VAL A 67 -0.97 -5.57 1.21
CA VAL A 67 -1.14 -4.78 2.44
C VAL A 67 -0.28 -3.53 2.31
N ASP A 68 -0.80 -2.36 2.71
CA ASP A 68 -0.05 -1.12 2.52
C ASP A 68 1.18 -1.10 3.43
N PHE A 69 0.99 -1.52 4.70
CA PHE A 69 2.08 -1.71 5.65
C PHE A 69 1.68 -2.65 6.80
N VAL A 70 2.69 -3.20 7.47
CA VAL A 70 2.51 -4.15 8.57
C VAL A 70 3.15 -3.59 9.84
N THR A 71 2.39 -3.59 10.92
CA THR A 71 2.87 -3.23 12.26
C THR A 71 2.52 -4.33 13.26
N ALA A 72 3.11 -4.28 14.45
CA ALA A 72 2.71 -5.09 15.59
C ALA A 72 2.49 -4.23 16.84
N ALA A 73 1.61 -4.70 17.72
CA ALA A 73 1.34 -4.03 18.99
C ALA A 73 0.99 -5.06 20.06
N ARG A 74 1.19 -4.70 21.33
CA ARG A 74 0.63 -5.47 22.44
C ARG A 74 -0.83 -5.11 22.63
N ARG A 75 -1.68 -6.13 22.71
CA ARG A 75 -3.08 -6.03 23.10
C ARG A 75 -3.20 -5.72 24.59
N THR A 76 -4.41 -5.37 25.03
CA THR A 76 -4.72 -5.11 26.44
C THR A 76 -4.52 -6.33 27.34
N ASP A 77 -4.56 -7.54 26.79
CA ASP A 77 -4.27 -8.80 27.49
C ASP A 77 -2.77 -9.14 27.53
N GLY A 78 -1.92 -8.23 27.06
CA GLY A 78 -0.46 -8.40 27.00
C GLY A 78 0.04 -9.23 25.82
N GLN A 79 -0.84 -9.84 25.01
CA GLN A 79 -0.42 -10.63 23.86
C GLN A 79 -0.05 -9.74 22.68
N MET A 80 0.99 -10.13 21.95
CA MET A 80 1.35 -9.48 20.69
C MET A 80 0.30 -9.79 19.61
N GLU A 81 -0.07 -8.79 18.83
CA GLU A 81 -0.88 -8.91 17.62
C GLU A 81 -0.18 -8.30 16.42
N ILE A 82 -0.49 -8.84 15.24
CA ILE A 82 -0.03 -8.31 13.94
C ILE A 82 -1.16 -7.49 13.34
N ILE A 83 -0.85 -6.27 12.94
CA ILE A 83 -1.81 -5.33 12.37
C ILE A 83 -1.53 -5.17 10.89
N LEU A 84 -2.52 -5.52 10.07
CA LEU A 84 -2.52 -5.38 8.62
C LEU A 84 -3.23 -4.08 8.26
N ASN A 85 -2.47 -3.09 7.80
CA ASN A 85 -2.97 -1.74 7.61
C ASN A 85 -3.33 -1.47 6.14
N ASP A 86 -4.45 -0.79 5.95
CA ASP A 86 -5.02 -0.39 4.66
C ASP A 86 -5.36 1.10 4.70
N ALA A 87 -4.46 1.93 4.19
CA ALA A 87 -4.65 3.37 4.09
C ALA A 87 -5.56 3.72 2.90
N THR A 88 -6.36 4.77 3.05
CA THR A 88 -7.25 5.23 1.98
C THR A 88 -7.62 6.69 2.12
N ILE A 89 -7.56 7.40 0.99
CA ILE A 89 -8.18 8.72 0.81
C ILE A 89 -9.65 8.61 0.37
N ASN A 90 -10.09 7.43 -0.09
CA ASN A 90 -11.47 7.19 -0.47
C ASN A 90 -12.33 6.93 0.77
N GLY A 91 -13.12 7.93 1.17
CA GLY A 91 -14.06 7.83 2.29
C GLY A 91 -15.17 6.78 2.11
N ASN A 92 -15.43 6.35 0.87
CA ASN A 92 -16.42 5.32 0.53
C ASN A 92 -15.82 3.92 0.45
N LYS A 93 -14.50 3.74 0.69
CA LYS A 93 -13.87 2.42 0.70
C LYS A 93 -14.51 1.57 1.80
N LYS A 94 -14.96 0.37 1.42
CA LYS A 94 -15.49 -0.61 2.37
C LYS A 94 -14.34 -1.11 3.24
N MET A 95 -14.53 -1.05 4.55
CA MET A 95 -13.58 -1.60 5.52
C MET A 95 -13.56 -3.11 5.40
N LYS A 96 -12.36 -3.69 5.37
CA LYS A 96 -12.19 -5.14 5.38
C LYS A 96 -12.30 -5.62 6.82
N THR A 97 -13.10 -6.68 7.03
CA THR A 97 -13.25 -7.34 8.32
C THR A 97 -12.50 -8.66 8.40
N VAL A 98 -12.13 -9.24 7.26
CA VAL A 98 -11.37 -10.50 7.15
C VAL A 98 -10.13 -10.26 6.31
N PRO A 99 -8.93 -10.68 6.78
CA PRO A 99 -7.69 -10.41 6.08
C PRO A 99 -7.63 -11.24 4.80
N PRO A 100 -7.40 -10.62 3.64
CA PRO A 100 -7.15 -11.34 2.40
C PRO A 100 -5.96 -12.30 2.57
N PRO A 101 -5.99 -13.53 2.02
CA PRO A 101 -4.88 -14.48 2.14
C PRO A 101 -3.54 -13.88 1.70
N LYS A 102 -3.52 -13.12 0.60
CA LYS A 102 -2.32 -12.45 0.11
C LYS A 102 -1.67 -11.51 1.13
N TRP A 103 -2.47 -10.86 1.97
CA TRP A 103 -1.93 -9.97 3.02
C TRP A 103 -1.27 -10.74 4.14
N ILE A 104 -1.81 -11.93 4.45
CA ILE A 104 -1.21 -12.83 5.41
C ILE A 104 0.13 -13.33 4.85
N ASP A 105 0.17 -13.76 3.59
CA ASP A 105 1.40 -14.20 2.92
C ASP A 105 2.49 -13.11 2.93
N GLU A 106 2.11 -11.85 2.64
CA GLU A 106 3.02 -10.71 2.69
C GLU A 106 3.52 -10.44 4.12
N ALA A 107 2.66 -10.52 5.12
CA ALA A 107 3.04 -10.35 6.52
C ALA A 107 3.96 -11.50 7.00
N GLU A 108 3.70 -12.74 6.60
CA GLU A 108 4.54 -13.89 6.89
C GLU A 108 5.97 -13.69 6.35
N VAL A 109 6.09 -13.27 5.08
CA VAL A 109 7.39 -12.96 4.48
C VAL A 109 8.09 -11.84 5.24
N ALA A 110 7.37 -10.77 5.60
CA ALA A 110 7.93 -9.64 6.32
C ALA A 110 8.41 -10.00 7.74
N ILE A 111 7.67 -10.84 8.46
CA ILE A 111 8.01 -11.28 9.81
C ILE A 111 9.15 -12.30 9.79
N ASN A 112 9.21 -13.19 8.80
CA ASN A 112 10.27 -14.17 8.69
C ASN A 112 11.64 -13.55 8.39
N ARG A 113 11.68 -12.36 7.77
CA ARG A 113 12.90 -11.56 7.56
C ARG A 113 13.17 -10.54 8.67
N LEU A 114 12.34 -10.48 9.71
CA LEU A 114 12.41 -9.46 10.74
C LEU A 114 13.74 -9.56 11.49
N ASN A 115 14.41 -8.43 11.63
CA ASN A 115 15.64 -8.25 12.39
C ASN A 115 15.63 -6.84 12.99
N ILE A 116 15.10 -6.72 14.20
CA ILE A 116 14.93 -5.47 14.96
C ILE A 116 15.95 -5.35 16.10
N GLY A 117 16.75 -6.40 16.36
CA GLY A 117 17.83 -6.39 17.35
C GLY A 117 17.39 -6.71 18.78
N ASP A 118 16.09 -6.95 19.00
CA ASP A 118 15.52 -7.47 20.24
C ASP A 118 14.94 -8.87 19.98
N THR A 119 15.66 -9.90 20.40
CA THR A 119 15.31 -11.30 20.13
C THR A 119 14.01 -11.72 20.82
N VAL A 120 13.75 -11.20 22.03
CA VAL A 120 12.53 -11.54 22.79
C VAL A 120 11.33 -10.96 22.07
N LEU A 121 11.41 -9.70 21.64
CA LEU A 121 10.34 -9.06 20.91
C LEU A 121 10.08 -9.73 19.55
N GLU A 122 11.13 -10.14 18.84
CA GLU A 122 11.00 -10.90 17.59
C GLU A 122 10.29 -12.23 17.78
N GLU A 123 10.60 -12.95 18.87
CA GLU A 123 9.92 -14.20 19.20
C GLU A 123 8.44 -13.97 19.54
N GLU A 124 8.10 -12.92 20.30
CA GLU A 124 6.71 -12.55 20.58
C GLU A 124 5.91 -12.29 19.28
N ILE A 125 6.53 -11.60 18.31
CA ILE A 125 5.91 -11.31 17.01
C ILE A 125 5.76 -12.60 16.18
N LYS A 126 6.79 -13.46 16.15
CA LYS A 126 6.74 -14.76 15.46
C LYS A 126 5.69 -15.68 16.08
N ASP A 127 5.48 -15.63 17.39
CA ASP A 127 4.44 -16.40 18.06
C ASP A 127 3.04 -15.84 17.79
N ALA A 128 2.87 -14.52 17.66
CA ALA A 128 1.64 -13.93 17.17
C ALA A 128 1.29 -14.42 15.75
N LEU A 129 2.29 -14.58 14.89
CA LEU A 129 2.13 -15.13 13.54
C LEU A 129 1.67 -16.59 13.58
N LYS A 130 2.36 -17.45 14.33
CA LYS A 130 1.99 -18.87 14.50
C LYS A 130 0.57 -19.03 15.05
N ALA A 131 0.19 -18.17 16.01
CA ALA A 131 -1.14 -18.15 16.61
C ALA A 131 -2.21 -17.46 15.73
N LYS A 132 -1.84 -16.95 14.55
CA LYS A 132 -2.71 -16.22 13.62
C LYS A 132 -3.44 -15.04 14.26
N ARG A 133 -2.76 -14.31 15.16
CA ARG A 133 -3.31 -13.12 15.83
C ARG A 133 -3.23 -11.90 14.92
N PHE A 134 -4.13 -11.84 13.94
CA PHE A 134 -4.22 -10.73 12.99
C PHE A 134 -5.36 -9.78 13.34
N ARG A 135 -5.08 -8.48 13.25
CA ARG A 135 -6.07 -7.41 13.21
C ARG A 135 -5.95 -6.68 11.90
N ILE A 136 -7.06 -6.41 11.24
CA ILE A 136 -7.08 -5.50 10.09
C ILE A 136 -7.43 -4.11 10.59
N ARG A 137 -6.82 -3.11 9.96
CA ARG A 137 -7.17 -1.72 10.19
C ARG A 137 -7.24 -0.95 8.89
N THR A 138 -8.35 -0.24 8.68
CA THR A 138 -8.50 0.68 7.55
C THR A 138 -8.32 2.11 8.03
N LEU A 139 -7.29 2.79 7.53
CA LEU A 139 -6.93 4.13 7.94
C LEU A 139 -7.47 5.12 6.94
N ARG A 140 -8.40 5.97 7.39
CA ARG A 140 -8.95 7.03 6.54
C ARG A 140 -8.14 8.28 6.69
N VAL A 141 -7.89 8.89 5.54
CA VAL A 141 -7.04 10.06 5.45
C VAL A 141 -7.71 11.11 4.59
N THR A 142 -7.59 12.37 4.99
CA THR A 142 -7.99 13.52 4.19
C THR A 142 -6.76 14.29 3.74
N THR A 143 -6.71 14.58 2.45
CA THR A 143 -5.69 15.44 1.84
C THR A 143 -6.23 16.87 1.77
N SER A 144 -5.46 17.83 2.25
CA SER A 144 -5.75 19.26 2.20
C SER A 144 -4.53 20.04 1.69
N PRO A 145 -4.65 21.31 1.27
CA PRO A 145 -3.51 22.13 0.90
C PRO A 145 -2.44 22.27 2.00
N THR A 146 -2.83 22.09 3.26
CA THR A 146 -1.95 22.19 4.43
C THR A 146 -1.29 20.87 4.81
N GLY A 147 -1.65 19.77 4.14
CA GLY A 147 -1.08 18.44 4.38
C GLY A 147 -2.11 17.34 4.48
N ILE A 148 -1.65 16.20 4.97
CA ILE A 148 -2.39 14.95 5.10
C ILE A 148 -2.74 14.73 6.58
N THR A 149 -4.00 14.39 6.85
CA THR A 149 -4.48 14.15 8.23
C THR A 149 -5.20 12.82 8.30
N VAL A 150 -4.89 12.00 9.31
CA VAL A 150 -5.58 10.74 9.60
C VAL A 150 -6.88 11.06 10.37
N VAL A 151 -8.02 10.62 9.84
CA VAL A 151 -9.36 11.06 10.29
C VAL A 151 -10.20 9.93 10.89
N GLY A 152 -9.86 8.67 10.59
CA GLY A 152 -10.64 7.54 11.05
C GLY A 152 -9.84 6.25 11.10
N TRP A 153 -10.19 5.41 12.07
CA TRP A 153 -9.53 4.16 12.44
C TRP A 153 -10.51 3.00 12.40
#